data_AF-A0A939G1Z2-F1
#
_entry.id   AF-A0A939G1Z2-F1
#
_cell.length_a   1.000
_cell.length_b   1.000
_cell.length_c   1.000
_cell.angle_alpha   90.00
_cell.angle_beta   90.00
_cell.angle_gamma   90.00
#
_symmetry.space_group_name_H-M   'P 1'
#
loop_
_entity.id
_entity.type
_entity.pdbx_description
1 polymer ?
#
loop_
_entity_poly.entity_id
_entity_poly.type
_entity_poly.pdbx_seq_one_letter_code
_entity_poly.pdbx_strand_id
1 'polypeptide(L)'
;MTSYDFNEHRHNFATWTAARASQRGFAKTPIIKTAIESSGLRRFAEMELDDSSTDFESFHKSCAFDLIDSFRNQDFSDVSYGRAAKIISIYLKTSVILTSKGDCRKSRIIHPPIDNILLTKIASIYPSLRHLKSVKWTTLSENAYWSLVKELKSEFTPFDWTLERFWQLEVS
;
A
#
# COMPACT_ATOMS: atom_id res chain seq x y z
N MET A 1 -20.65 -10.29 22.37
CA MET A 1 -20.46 -9.06 21.58
C MET A 1 -19.05 -8.57 21.84
N THR A 2 -18.19 -8.55 20.82
CA THR A 2 -16.92 -7.80 20.91
C THR A 2 -17.27 -6.33 21.03
N SER A 3 -16.73 -5.64 22.04
CA SER A 3 -16.99 -4.20 22.21
C SER A 3 -16.36 -3.45 21.04
N TYR A 4 -17.14 -2.63 20.36
CA TYR A 4 -16.64 -1.75 19.31
C TYR A 4 -15.81 -0.63 19.94
N ASP A 5 -14.53 -0.54 19.59
CA ASP A 5 -13.60 0.46 20.10
C ASP A 5 -12.92 1.26 18.96
N PHE A 6 -12.01 2.16 19.33
CA PHE A 6 -11.27 2.96 18.35
C PHE A 6 -10.42 2.10 17.40
N ASN A 7 -9.81 1.02 17.88
CA ASN A 7 -8.98 0.14 17.06
C ASN A 7 -9.83 -0.59 16.02
N GLU A 8 -11.01 -1.07 16.41
CA GLU A 8 -11.97 -1.71 15.52
C GLU A 8 -12.57 -0.70 14.52
N HIS A 9 -12.88 0.54 14.94
CA HIS A 9 -13.29 1.61 14.02
C HIS A 9 -12.20 1.91 12.97
N ARG A 10 -10.97 2.12 13.43
CA ARG A 10 -9.79 2.39 12.60
C ARG A 10 -9.54 1.25 11.61
N HIS A 11 -9.59 0.00 12.07
CA HIS A 11 -9.41 -1.17 11.23
C HIS A 11 -10.49 -1.22 10.14
N ASN A 12 -11.77 -1.13 10.51
CA ASN A 12 -12.87 -1.19 9.55
C ASN A 12 -12.82 -0.07 8.51
N PHE A 13 -12.49 1.15 8.95
CA PHE A 13 -12.35 2.29 8.04
C PHE A 13 -11.17 2.11 7.08
N ALA A 14 -9.99 1.69 7.57
CA ALA A 14 -8.81 1.41 6.76
C ALA A 14 -9.05 0.28 5.73
N THR A 15 -9.76 -0.78 6.14
CA THR A 15 -10.18 -1.86 5.26
C THR A 15 -11.10 -1.36 4.15
N TRP A 16 -12.07 -0.50 4.50
CA TRP A 16 -12.98 0.08 3.51
C TRP A 16 -12.25 1.00 2.51
N THR A 17 -11.36 1.89 2.96
CA THR A 17 -10.56 2.74 2.05
C THR A 17 -9.67 1.92 1.14
N ALA A 18 -8.96 0.92 1.68
CA ALA A 18 -8.09 0.04 0.90
C ALA A 18 -8.89 -0.73 -0.17
N ALA A 19 -10.07 -1.22 0.18
CA ALA A 19 -10.97 -1.87 -0.77
C ALA A 19 -11.40 -0.91 -1.89
N ARG A 20 -11.89 0.28 -1.54
CA ARG A 20 -12.35 1.27 -2.52
C ARG A 20 -11.25 1.73 -3.47
N ALA A 21 -10.02 1.90 -2.97
CA ALA A 21 -8.88 2.31 -3.78
C ALA A 21 -8.43 1.24 -4.79
N SER A 22 -8.69 -0.04 -4.51
CA SER A 22 -8.21 -1.18 -5.31
C SER A 22 -9.30 -1.88 -6.15
N GLN A 23 -10.57 -1.57 -5.92
CA GLN A 23 -11.73 -2.29 -6.45
C GLN A 23 -11.90 -2.20 -7.98
N ARG A 24 -11.42 -1.15 -8.65
CA ARG A 24 -11.71 -0.92 -10.08
C ARG A 24 -11.22 -2.11 -10.93
N GLY A 25 -12.17 -2.78 -11.58
CA GLY A 25 -11.90 -3.96 -12.42
C GLY A 25 -11.29 -5.13 -11.65
N PHE A 26 -11.65 -5.32 -10.39
CA PHE A 26 -11.05 -6.31 -9.48
C PHE A 26 -12.08 -6.89 -8.50
N ALA A 27 -11.64 -7.22 -7.28
CA ALA A 27 -12.42 -7.84 -6.23
C ALA A 27 -13.37 -6.85 -5.51
N LYS A 28 -14.47 -7.38 -4.99
CA LYS A 28 -15.43 -6.63 -4.14
C LYS A 28 -14.88 -6.46 -2.72
N THR A 29 -15.40 -5.49 -1.98
CA THR A 29 -14.99 -5.19 -0.60
C THR A 29 -14.93 -6.41 0.33
N PRO A 30 -15.91 -7.33 0.36
CA PRO A 30 -15.83 -8.50 1.24
C PRO A 30 -14.61 -9.39 0.98
N ILE A 31 -14.24 -9.59 -0.29
CA ILE A 31 -13.08 -10.39 -0.69
C ILE A 31 -11.77 -9.71 -0.26
N ILE A 32 -11.67 -8.40 -0.49
CA ILE A 32 -10.50 -7.61 -0.07
C ILE A 32 -10.39 -7.59 1.45
N LYS A 33 -11.51 -7.49 2.18
CA LYS A 33 -11.53 -7.60 3.64
C LYS A 33 -10.96 -8.94 4.06
N THR A 34 -11.46 -10.07 3.54
CA THR A 34 -10.92 -11.40 3.85
C THR A 34 -9.41 -11.47 3.64
N ALA A 35 -8.90 -10.89 2.54
CA ALA A 35 -7.46 -10.83 2.28
C ALA A 35 -6.69 -10.00 3.31
N ILE A 36 -7.21 -8.85 3.72
CA ILE A 36 -6.60 -8.02 4.76
C ILE A 36 -6.56 -8.77 6.10
N GLU A 37 -7.64 -9.45 6.48
CA GLU A 37 -7.73 -10.21 7.74
C GLU A 37 -6.79 -11.42 7.77
N SER A 38 -6.47 -12.01 6.61
CA SER A 38 -5.49 -13.10 6.50
C SER A 38 -4.03 -12.63 6.48
N SER A 39 -3.78 -11.30 6.50
CA SER A 39 -2.44 -10.73 6.41
C SER A 39 -1.95 -10.15 7.75
N GLY A 40 -0.66 -9.83 7.83
CA GLY A 40 -0.07 -9.15 8.98
C GLY A 40 -0.45 -7.67 9.17
N LEU A 41 -1.32 -7.09 8.33
CA LEU A 41 -1.59 -5.66 8.28
C LEU A 41 -2.16 -5.09 9.59
N ARG A 42 -3.21 -5.71 10.13
CA ARG A 42 -3.84 -5.25 11.39
C ARG A 42 -2.83 -5.27 12.54
N ARG A 43 -2.13 -6.41 12.69
CA ARG A 43 -1.09 -6.60 13.71
C ARG A 43 -0.01 -5.52 13.59
N PHE A 44 0.49 -5.25 12.39
CA PHE A 44 1.47 -4.20 12.17
C PHE A 44 0.94 -2.80 12.50
N ALA A 45 -0.33 -2.51 12.22
CA ALA A 45 -0.91 -1.21 12.55
C ALA A 45 -1.09 -0.99 14.06
N GLU A 46 -1.34 -2.07 14.81
CA GLU A 46 -1.63 -2.04 16.25
C GLU A 46 -0.39 -2.19 17.16
N MET A 47 0.63 -2.96 16.75
CA MET A 47 1.82 -3.23 17.58
C MET A 47 2.90 -2.18 17.41
N GLU A 48 3.50 -1.66 18.48
CA GLU A 48 4.69 -0.81 18.38
C GLU A 48 5.87 -1.55 17.75
N LEU A 49 6.71 -0.82 17.02
CA LEU A 49 7.95 -1.38 16.47
C LEU A 49 8.97 -1.53 17.60
N ASP A 50 9.56 -2.72 17.77
CA ASP A 50 10.74 -2.86 18.62
C ASP A 50 11.96 -2.18 17.96
N ASP A 51 12.99 -1.86 18.75
CA ASP A 51 14.21 -1.19 18.27
C ASP A 51 14.98 -1.96 17.19
N SER A 52 14.83 -3.28 17.13
CA SER A 52 15.46 -4.22 16.17
C SER A 52 14.64 -4.53 14.90
N SER A 53 13.35 -4.20 14.86
CA SER A 53 12.36 -4.71 13.89
C SER A 53 12.30 -3.96 12.54
N THR A 54 13.42 -3.42 12.05
CA THR A 54 13.44 -2.53 10.87
C THR A 54 13.70 -3.24 9.55
N ASP A 55 12.81 -4.15 9.13
CA ASP A 55 12.71 -4.53 7.72
C ASP A 55 11.28 -4.44 7.21
N PHE A 56 10.88 -3.22 6.83
CA PHE A 56 9.59 -2.96 6.20
C PHE A 56 9.45 -3.70 4.86
N GLU A 57 10.54 -3.94 4.12
CA GLU A 57 10.45 -4.61 2.83
C GLU A 57 10.06 -6.09 3.01
N SER A 58 10.69 -6.78 3.97
CA SER A 58 10.32 -8.15 4.32
C SER A 58 8.87 -8.24 4.82
N PHE A 59 8.44 -7.32 5.68
CA PHE A 59 7.05 -7.23 6.12
C PHE A 59 6.09 -7.01 4.93
N HIS A 60 6.42 -6.08 4.04
CA HIS A 60 5.61 -5.77 2.87
C HIS A 60 5.51 -6.98 1.94
N LYS A 61 6.62 -7.70 1.68
CA LYS A 61 6.63 -8.93 0.90
C LYS A 61 5.73 -10.00 1.50
N SER A 62 5.89 -10.27 2.79
CA SER A 62 5.04 -11.24 3.51
C SER A 62 3.56 -10.89 3.35
N CYS A 63 3.17 -9.64 3.65
CA CYS A 63 1.77 -9.23 3.52
C CYS A 63 1.27 -9.32 2.08
N ALA A 64 2.11 -9.00 1.08
CA ALA A 64 1.71 -9.07 -0.31
C ALA A 64 1.42 -10.53 -0.73
N PHE A 65 2.25 -11.48 -0.29
CA PHE A 65 2.01 -12.90 -0.52
C PHE A 65 0.76 -13.40 0.20
N ASP A 66 0.58 -13.06 1.48
CA ASP A 66 -0.62 -13.43 2.25
C ASP A 66 -1.90 -12.93 1.56
N LEU A 67 -1.88 -11.67 1.06
CA LEU A 67 -2.98 -11.10 0.30
C LEU A 67 -3.22 -11.89 -0.99
N ILE A 68 -2.18 -12.12 -1.79
CA ILE A 68 -2.28 -12.83 -3.07
C ILE A 68 -2.82 -14.25 -2.86
N ASP A 69 -2.32 -14.99 -1.87
CA ASP A 69 -2.75 -16.35 -1.59
C ASP A 69 -4.19 -16.38 -1.07
N SER A 70 -4.59 -15.41 -0.24
CA SER A 70 -5.98 -15.25 0.19
C SER A 70 -6.93 -14.97 -0.97
N PHE A 71 -6.51 -14.19 -1.97
CA PHE A 71 -7.28 -14.00 -3.19
C PHE A 71 -7.39 -15.29 -4.02
N ARG A 72 -6.29 -16.03 -4.18
CA ARG A 72 -6.29 -17.32 -4.90
C ARG A 72 -7.23 -18.34 -4.26
N ASN A 73 -7.26 -18.40 -2.93
CA ASN A 73 -8.19 -19.24 -2.17
C ASN A 73 -9.66 -18.82 -2.30
N GLN A 74 -9.94 -17.66 -2.90
CA GLN A 74 -11.27 -17.12 -3.20
C GLN A 74 -11.53 -17.08 -4.72
N ASP A 75 -10.85 -17.93 -5.50
CA ASP A 75 -10.96 -18.05 -6.97
C ASP A 75 -10.52 -16.81 -7.78
N PHE A 76 -9.67 -15.95 -7.20
CA PHE A 76 -9.00 -14.87 -7.93
C PHE A 76 -7.55 -15.28 -8.27
N SER A 77 -7.35 -15.88 -9.44
CA SER A 77 -6.03 -16.36 -9.89
C SER A 77 -5.08 -15.23 -10.31
N ASP A 78 -5.62 -14.15 -10.88
CA ASP A 78 -4.83 -13.13 -11.59
C ASP A 78 -4.58 -11.88 -10.72
N VAL A 79 -4.13 -12.09 -9.48
CA VAL A 79 -3.77 -10.98 -8.60
C VAL A 79 -2.31 -10.63 -8.75
N SER A 80 -2.06 -9.41 -9.24
CA SER A 80 -0.70 -8.87 -9.35
C SER A 80 -0.17 -8.37 -8.01
N TYR A 81 1.16 -8.34 -7.89
CA TYR A 81 1.83 -7.79 -6.72
C TYR A 81 1.48 -6.30 -6.54
N GLY A 82 1.38 -5.53 -7.63
CA GLY A 82 1.00 -4.12 -7.55
C GLY A 82 -0.40 -3.89 -6.96
N ARG A 83 -1.36 -4.80 -7.17
CA ARG A 83 -2.68 -4.74 -6.51
C ARG A 83 -2.56 -4.99 -5.01
N ALA A 84 -1.80 -6.00 -4.59
CA ALA A 84 -1.54 -6.27 -3.18
C ALA A 84 -0.82 -5.09 -2.50
N ALA A 85 0.22 -4.55 -3.14
CA ALA A 85 0.97 -3.39 -2.66
C ALA A 85 0.09 -2.14 -2.49
N LYS A 86 -0.87 -1.91 -3.40
CA LYS A 86 -1.83 -0.80 -3.28
C LYS A 86 -2.74 -0.97 -2.05
N ILE A 87 -3.22 -2.19 -1.78
CA ILE A 87 -4.00 -2.50 -0.58
C ILE A 87 -3.19 -2.21 0.68
N ILE A 88 -1.95 -2.71 0.76
CA ILE A 88 -1.03 -2.49 1.88
C ILE A 88 -0.84 -0.99 2.13
N SER A 89 -0.47 -0.24 1.09
CA SER A 89 -0.16 1.19 1.20
C SER A 89 -1.36 1.99 1.71
N ILE A 90 -2.56 1.77 1.16
CA ILE A 90 -3.77 2.50 1.56
C ILE A 90 -4.23 2.11 2.97
N TYR A 91 -4.14 0.82 3.31
CA TYR A 91 -4.47 0.35 4.64
C TYR A 91 -3.57 1.01 5.70
N LEU A 92 -2.24 0.97 5.50
CA LEU A 92 -1.27 1.53 6.44
C LEU A 92 -1.31 3.05 6.51
N LYS A 93 -1.56 3.73 5.37
CA LYS A 93 -1.78 5.17 5.37
C LYS A 93 -2.97 5.54 6.27
N THR A 94 -4.07 4.82 6.13
CA THR A 94 -5.30 5.10 6.89
C THR A 94 -5.17 4.72 8.37
N SER A 95 -4.59 3.57 8.67
CA SER A 95 -4.54 2.99 10.02
C SER A 95 -3.33 3.38 10.86
N VAL A 96 -2.27 3.89 10.24
CA VAL A 96 -1.04 4.29 10.94
C VAL A 96 -0.78 5.76 10.73
N ILE A 97 -0.56 6.18 9.47
CA ILE A 97 -0.03 7.51 9.17
C ILE A 97 -1.03 8.60 9.55
N LEU A 98 -2.29 8.47 9.13
CA LEU A 98 -3.31 9.48 9.45
C LEU A 98 -3.61 9.53 10.95
N THR A 99 -3.62 8.38 11.63
CA THR A 99 -3.90 8.32 13.08
C THR A 99 -2.73 8.81 13.93
N SER A 100 -1.48 8.66 13.46
CA SER A 100 -0.29 9.20 14.12
C SER A 100 0.07 10.62 13.67
N LYS A 101 -0.69 11.20 12.72
CA LYS A 101 -0.35 12.47 12.04
C LYS A 101 1.04 12.46 11.39
N GLY A 102 1.50 11.28 10.95
CA GLY A 102 2.84 11.09 10.42
C GLY A 102 3.96 11.10 11.47
N ASP A 103 3.62 11.25 12.75
CA ASP A 103 4.56 11.44 13.86
C ASP A 103 4.77 10.13 14.64
N CYS A 104 5.14 9.07 13.91
CA CYS A 104 5.59 7.82 14.53
C CYS A 104 6.69 7.15 13.71
N ARG A 105 7.41 6.21 14.32
CA ARG A 105 8.52 5.50 13.66
C ARG A 105 8.09 4.77 12.39
N LYS A 106 6.91 4.15 12.40
CA LYS A 106 6.34 3.47 11.22
C LYS A 106 6.11 4.42 10.05
N SER A 107 5.72 5.67 10.32
CA SER A 107 5.51 6.65 9.26
C SER A 107 6.79 6.93 8.46
N ARG A 108 7.99 6.71 9.01
CA ARG A 108 9.26 6.92 8.28
C ARG A 108 9.64 5.78 7.34
N ILE A 109 8.94 4.66 7.40
CA ILE A 109 9.25 3.45 6.62
C ILE A 109 8.09 3.01 5.72
N ILE A 110 6.86 3.43 6.00
CA ILE A 110 5.71 3.10 5.15
C ILE A 110 5.86 3.82 3.80
N HIS A 111 5.95 3.00 2.75
CA HIS A 111 6.05 3.47 1.38
C HIS A 111 4.77 4.20 0.91
N PRO A 112 4.90 5.14 -0.05
CA PRO A 112 3.75 5.73 -0.72
C PRO A 112 3.07 4.69 -1.64
N PRO A 113 1.77 4.87 -1.97
CA PRO A 113 1.11 4.03 -2.95
C PRO A 113 1.70 4.23 -4.35
N ILE A 114 2.29 3.18 -4.92
CA ILE A 114 2.73 3.18 -6.32
C ILE A 114 1.51 2.96 -7.22
N ASP A 115 0.92 4.05 -7.71
CA ASP A 115 -0.22 4.04 -8.62
C ASP A 115 -0.07 5.01 -9.79
N ASN A 116 -1.06 4.99 -10.68
CA ASN A 116 -1.01 5.81 -11.89
C ASN A 116 -1.01 7.32 -11.61
N ILE A 117 -1.64 7.79 -10.52
CA ILE A 117 -1.68 9.22 -10.18
C ILE A 117 -0.28 9.67 -9.78
N LEU A 118 0.35 8.95 -8.84
CA LEU A 118 1.70 9.25 -8.36
C LEU A 118 2.70 9.20 -9.51
N LEU A 119 2.71 8.09 -10.27
CA LEU A 119 3.66 7.85 -11.35
C LEU A 119 3.51 8.85 -12.49
N THR A 120 2.27 9.18 -12.88
CA THR A 120 2.02 10.18 -13.93
C THR A 120 2.49 11.56 -13.53
N LYS A 121 2.25 11.97 -12.27
CA LYS A 121 2.69 13.29 -11.79
C LYS A 121 4.21 13.36 -11.73
N ILE A 122 4.89 12.36 -11.16
CA ILE A 122 6.36 12.30 -11.14
C ILE A 122 6.89 12.42 -12.57
N ALA A 123 6.41 11.61 -13.50
CA ALA A 123 6.84 11.63 -14.90
C ALA A 123 6.55 12.95 -15.65
N SER A 124 5.63 13.77 -15.16
CA SER A 124 5.35 15.09 -15.72
C SER A 124 6.36 16.15 -15.27
N ILE A 125 6.95 15.97 -14.09
CA ILE A 125 7.89 16.91 -13.47
C ILE A 125 9.34 16.52 -13.78
N TYR A 126 9.62 15.22 -13.85
CA TYR A 126 10.98 14.66 -13.99
C TYR A 126 11.16 14.00 -15.37
N PRO A 127 11.80 14.66 -16.35
CA PRO A 127 11.97 14.12 -17.70
C PRO A 127 12.73 12.78 -17.75
N SER A 128 13.68 12.57 -16.82
CA SER A 128 14.41 11.30 -16.68
C SER A 128 13.50 10.12 -16.32
N LEU A 129 12.33 10.39 -15.72
CA LEU A 129 11.36 9.40 -15.27
C LEU A 129 10.10 9.35 -16.15
N ARG A 130 10.22 9.81 -17.41
CA ARG A 130 9.07 9.89 -18.33
C ARG A 130 8.41 8.53 -18.61
N HIS A 131 9.17 7.43 -18.54
CA HIS A 131 8.65 6.07 -18.71
C HIS A 131 7.64 5.67 -17.63
N LEU A 132 7.65 6.32 -16.46
CA LEU A 132 6.70 5.99 -15.39
C LEU A 132 5.23 6.21 -15.82
N LYS A 133 4.94 7.05 -16.84
CA LYS A 133 3.58 7.22 -17.39
C LYS A 133 3.00 5.94 -18.00
N SER A 134 3.85 5.04 -18.51
CA SER A 134 3.39 3.80 -19.17
C SER A 134 3.32 2.61 -18.21
N VAL A 135 3.78 2.78 -16.97
CA VAL A 135 3.78 1.71 -15.96
C VAL A 135 2.34 1.40 -15.54
N LYS A 136 1.91 0.17 -15.85
CA LYS A 136 0.62 -0.37 -15.41
C LYS A 136 0.77 -1.02 -14.05
N TRP A 137 0.62 -0.23 -12.98
CA TRP A 137 0.78 -0.71 -11.61
C TRP A 137 -0.09 -1.95 -11.29
N THR A 138 -1.28 -2.05 -11.87
CA THR A 138 -2.20 -3.19 -11.67
C THR A 138 -1.70 -4.51 -12.26
N THR A 139 -0.60 -4.52 -13.02
CA THR A 139 -0.02 -5.73 -13.64
C THR A 139 1.41 -5.99 -13.20
N LEU A 140 1.93 -5.25 -12.21
CA LEU A 140 3.30 -5.44 -11.74
C LEU A 140 3.46 -6.80 -11.04
N SER A 141 4.46 -7.57 -11.47
CA SER A 141 5.01 -8.68 -10.69
C SER A 141 5.79 -8.15 -9.49
N GLU A 142 6.14 -9.02 -8.55
CA GLU A 142 7.00 -8.66 -7.42
C GLU A 142 8.32 -8.02 -7.90
N ASN A 143 9.03 -8.67 -8.82
CA ASN A 143 10.31 -8.18 -9.33
C ASN A 143 10.17 -6.81 -10.00
N ALA A 144 9.14 -6.61 -10.81
CA ALA A 144 8.89 -5.32 -11.45
C ALA A 144 8.54 -4.23 -10.42
N TYR A 145 7.73 -4.56 -9.40
CA TYR A 145 7.39 -3.64 -8.32
C TYR A 145 8.64 -3.20 -7.54
N TRP A 146 9.48 -4.14 -7.09
CA TRP A 146 10.66 -3.80 -6.32
C TRP A 146 11.76 -3.13 -7.14
N SER A 147 11.85 -3.43 -8.45
CA SER A 147 12.74 -2.68 -9.36
C SER A 147 12.31 -1.21 -9.45
N LEU A 148 11.00 -0.96 -9.55
CA LEU A 148 10.44 0.38 -9.54
C LEU A 148 10.63 1.09 -8.18
N VAL A 149 10.43 0.39 -7.07
CA VAL A 149 10.74 0.93 -5.73
C VAL A 149 12.20 1.34 -5.63
N LYS A 150 13.13 0.51 -6.12
CA LYS A 150 14.57 0.80 -6.11
C LYS A 150 14.90 2.04 -6.94
N GLU A 151 14.33 2.16 -8.13
CA GLU A 151 14.46 3.35 -8.99
C GLU A 151 13.94 4.61 -8.28
N LEU A 152 12.75 4.55 -7.69
CA LEU A 152 12.19 5.69 -6.97
C LEU A 152 13.01 6.04 -5.72
N LYS A 153 13.56 5.06 -5.01
CA LYS A 153 14.45 5.27 -3.87
C LYS A 153 15.76 5.97 -4.24
N SER A 154 16.31 5.70 -5.43
CA SER A 154 17.52 6.41 -5.90
C SER A 154 17.26 7.87 -6.23
N GLU A 155 16.03 8.22 -6.61
CA GLU A 155 15.64 9.59 -7.00
C GLU A 155 15.04 10.39 -5.82
N PHE A 156 14.38 9.72 -4.88
CA PHE A 156 13.63 10.36 -3.79
C PHE A 156 14.06 9.82 -2.43
N THR A 157 14.72 10.68 -1.64
CA THR A 157 15.07 10.41 -0.24
C THR A 157 14.47 11.50 0.66
N PRO A 158 13.72 11.14 1.72
CA PRO A 158 13.29 9.79 2.07
C PRO A 158 12.25 9.22 1.09
N PHE A 159 12.18 7.89 0.99
CA PHE A 159 11.11 7.18 0.28
C PHE A 159 10.05 6.69 1.27
N ASP A 160 9.22 7.62 1.71
CA ASP A 160 8.10 7.39 2.62
C ASP A 160 6.81 8.04 2.08
N TRP A 161 5.75 8.04 2.88
CA TRP A 161 4.46 8.62 2.52
C TRP A 161 4.51 10.10 2.10
N THR A 162 5.55 10.86 2.45
CA THR A 162 5.66 12.27 2.07
C THR A 162 5.82 12.45 0.56
N LEU A 163 6.22 11.40 -0.16
CA LEU A 163 6.26 11.39 -1.62
C LEU A 163 4.86 11.58 -2.24
N GLU A 164 3.80 11.33 -1.47
CA GLU A 164 2.42 11.63 -1.87
C GLU A 164 2.13 13.12 -2.07
N ARG A 165 3.08 14.03 -1.84
CA ARG A 165 3.02 15.41 -2.36
C ARG A 165 2.81 15.47 -3.89
N PHE A 166 3.17 14.40 -4.60
CA PHE A 166 2.90 14.22 -6.03
C PHE A 166 1.56 13.53 -6.33
N TRP A 167 0.85 13.04 -5.32
CA TRP A 167 -0.46 12.39 -5.46
C TRP A 167 -1.59 13.43 -5.46
N GLN A 168 -1.64 14.24 -6.53
CA GLN A 168 -2.62 15.31 -6.69
C GLN A 168 -3.89 14.78 -7.38
N LEU A 169 -5.03 14.92 -6.72
CA LEU A 169 -6.35 14.51 -7.25
C LEU A 169 -6.88 15.45 -8.33
N GLU A 170 -6.37 16.68 -8.34
CA GLU A 170 -6.63 17.66 -9.38
C GLU A 170 -5.66 17.41 -10.53
N VAL A 171 -6.15 16.78 -11.59
CA VAL A 171 -5.46 16.79 -12.88
C VAL A 171 -6.46 17.31 -13.92
N SER A 172 -6.22 18.57 -14.30
CA SER A 172 -6.67 19.21 -15.53
C SER A 172 -6.32 18.41 -16.77
#